data_AF-A0A9D6PUW5-F1
#
_entry.id   AF-A0A9D6PUW5-F1
#
_cell.length_a   1.000
_cell.length_b   1.000
_cell.length_c   1.000
_cell.angle_alpha   90.00
_cell.angle_beta   90.00
_cell.angle_gamma   90.00
#
_symmetry.space_group_name_H-M   'P 1'
#
loop_
_entity.id
_entity.type
_entity.pdbx_description
1 polymer ?
#
loop_
_entity_poly.entity_id
_entity_poly.type
_entity_poly.pdbx_seq_one_letter_code
_entity_poly.pdbx_strand_id
1 'polypeptide(L)'
;MKIDSVISSIQVSQNNRQAVPATAATVQKVAETVSLEKADQATQIMKKYDLHNISHPEIGSMIMELYKAGVIPEDHLLDFTEPSWQNDELWFATTGKVVKSNPNEKIDYIARVDLMLAAAERDQMSESSVNYARKFANFFHNLDALNAQA
;
A
#
# COMPACT_ATOMS: atom_id res chain seq x y z
N MET A 1 16.65 6.86 -79.39
CA MET A 1 15.41 7.10 -80.16
C MET A 1 14.27 7.14 -79.16
N LYS A 2 13.55 8.29 -79.08
CA LYS A 2 12.16 8.55 -78.60
C LYS A 2 11.81 8.15 -77.15
N ILE A 3 11.66 9.06 -76.18
CA ILE A 3 10.58 10.05 -75.91
C ILE A 3 9.18 9.40 -75.82
N ASP A 4 8.57 9.53 -74.63
CA ASP A 4 7.16 9.83 -74.30
C ASP A 4 6.76 9.12 -72.99
N SER A 5 6.70 9.79 -71.84
CA SER A 5 5.64 10.73 -71.40
C SER A 5 4.28 10.05 -71.23
N VAL A 6 3.90 9.79 -69.97
CA VAL A 6 2.52 9.95 -69.51
C VAL A 6 2.54 10.54 -68.10
N ILE A 7 2.54 11.88 -68.02
CA ILE A 7 1.98 12.62 -66.89
C ILE A 7 0.54 12.93 -67.25
N SER A 8 -0.41 12.55 -66.39
CA SER A 8 -1.63 13.31 -66.03
C SER A 8 -2.55 12.40 -65.22
N SER A 9 -3.22 12.78 -64.12
CA SER A 9 -3.22 13.95 -63.23
C SER A 9 -4.43 13.75 -62.28
N ILE A 10 -4.55 14.56 -61.20
CA ILE A 10 -5.79 14.85 -60.43
C ILE A 10 -6.15 13.78 -59.35
N GLN A 11 -6.38 14.07 -58.06
CA GLN A 11 -6.46 15.30 -57.26
C GLN A 11 -6.29 14.98 -55.75
N VAL A 12 -5.90 16.03 -55.04
CA VAL A 12 -5.91 16.28 -53.59
C VAL A 12 -7.09 15.64 -52.83
N SER A 13 -6.78 15.02 -51.68
CA SER A 13 -7.61 15.22 -50.49
C SER A 13 -6.69 15.37 -49.27
N GLN A 14 -6.49 16.63 -48.87
CA GLN A 14 -5.99 16.98 -47.55
C GLN A 14 -6.98 16.49 -46.49
N ASN A 15 -6.44 15.98 -45.39
CA ASN A 15 -6.97 15.93 -44.02
C ASN A 15 -6.84 14.54 -43.41
N ASN A 16 -5.75 14.33 -42.68
CA ASN A 16 -5.89 13.86 -41.30
C ASN A 16 -4.63 14.19 -40.50
N ARG A 17 -4.71 15.32 -39.79
CA ARG A 17 -4.03 15.45 -38.50
C ARG A 17 -4.58 14.34 -37.60
N GLN A 18 -3.78 13.34 -37.26
CA GLN A 18 -3.95 12.66 -35.98
C GLN A 18 -2.66 12.82 -35.21
N ALA A 19 -2.71 13.80 -34.30
CA ALA A 19 -1.77 13.97 -33.22
C ALA A 19 -1.71 12.67 -32.41
N VAL A 20 -0.50 12.11 -32.32
CA VAL A 20 -0.18 11.06 -31.36
C VAL A 20 -0.41 11.64 -29.96
N PRO A 21 -1.16 10.97 -29.06
CA PRO A 21 -1.65 11.63 -27.86
C PRO A 21 -0.50 11.85 -26.88
N ALA A 22 -0.11 13.11 -26.71
CA ALA A 22 0.70 13.60 -25.58
C ALA A 22 0.09 13.22 -24.21
N THR A 23 -1.17 12.76 -24.20
CA THR A 23 -1.92 12.27 -23.05
C THR A 23 -1.33 10.98 -22.46
N ALA A 24 -0.79 10.04 -23.25
CA ALA A 24 -0.29 8.76 -22.71
C ALA A 24 1.00 8.93 -21.88
N ALA A 25 1.96 9.70 -22.40
CA ALA A 25 3.20 10.01 -21.68
C ALA A 25 2.95 10.91 -20.45
N THR A 26 1.96 11.80 -20.52
CA THR A 26 1.57 12.63 -19.38
C THR A 26 0.84 11.81 -18.32
N VAL A 27 -0.04 10.88 -18.70
CA VAL A 27 -0.74 9.99 -17.75
C VAL A 27 0.23 9.04 -17.06
N GLN A 28 1.22 8.50 -17.77
CA GLN A 28 2.24 7.63 -17.18
C GLN A 28 3.15 8.40 -16.21
N LYS A 29 3.59 9.60 -16.60
CA LYS A 29 4.36 10.49 -15.74
C LYS A 29 3.54 11.00 -14.54
N VAL A 30 2.24 11.23 -14.70
CA VAL A 30 1.33 11.62 -13.61
C VAL A 30 1.07 10.45 -12.67
N ALA A 31 0.88 9.22 -13.16
CA ALA A 31 0.75 8.05 -12.31
C ALA A 31 2.05 7.76 -11.52
N GLU A 32 3.21 7.90 -12.16
CA GLU A 32 4.52 7.81 -11.51
C GLU A 32 4.71 8.94 -10.48
N THR A 33 4.35 10.18 -10.80
CA THR A 33 4.43 11.33 -9.88
C THR A 33 3.48 11.15 -8.70
N VAL A 34 2.26 10.67 -8.93
CA VAL A 34 1.27 10.36 -7.88
C VAL A 34 1.76 9.20 -7.00
N SER A 35 2.45 8.20 -7.57
CA SER A 35 3.04 7.11 -6.79
C SER A 35 4.22 7.58 -5.94
N LEU A 36 5.06 8.49 -6.46
CA LEU A 36 6.18 9.08 -5.74
C LEU A 36 5.69 10.01 -4.62
N GLU A 37 4.72 10.87 -4.93
CA GLU A 37 4.12 11.79 -3.95
C GLU A 37 3.48 11.02 -2.79
N LYS A 38 2.78 9.92 -3.08
CA LYS A 38 2.23 9.03 -2.05
C LYS A 38 3.31 8.34 -1.23
N ALA A 39 4.41 7.89 -1.85
CA ALA A 39 5.54 7.30 -1.13
C ALA A 39 6.24 8.32 -0.22
N ASP A 40 6.41 9.57 -0.68
CA ASP A 40 6.97 10.66 0.11
C ASP A 40 6.05 11.02 1.28
N GLN A 41 4.73 11.09 1.04
CA GLN A 41 3.74 11.32 2.10
C GLN A 41 3.73 10.18 3.12
N ALA A 42 3.79 8.93 2.68
CA ALA A 42 3.91 7.77 3.56
C ALA A 42 5.17 7.88 4.43
N THR A 43 6.31 8.22 3.83
CA THR A 43 7.58 8.41 4.56
C THR A 43 7.48 9.52 5.61
N GLN A 44 6.90 10.67 5.25
CA GLN A 44 6.71 11.78 6.19
C GLN A 44 5.76 11.43 7.35
N ILE A 45 4.71 10.65 7.08
CA ILE A 45 3.81 10.15 8.12
C ILE A 45 4.56 9.17 9.02
N MET A 46 5.28 8.21 8.44
CA MET A 46 6.02 7.19 9.20
C MET A 46 7.10 7.78 10.12
N LYS A 47 7.71 8.92 9.78
CA LYS A 47 8.63 9.64 10.68
C LYS A 47 8.03 10.05 12.04
N LYS A 48 6.71 10.09 12.16
CA LYS A 48 6.00 10.44 13.41
C LYS A 48 5.77 9.24 14.32
N TYR A 49 5.92 8.02 13.81
CA TYR A 49 5.47 6.80 14.44
C TYR A 49 6.61 5.78 14.50
N ASP A 50 6.97 5.36 15.71
CA ASP A 50 7.93 4.27 15.94
C ASP A 50 7.16 2.97 16.15
N LEU A 51 7.10 2.10 15.13
CA LEU A 51 6.34 0.84 15.20
C LEU A 51 6.88 -0.15 16.23
N HIS A 52 8.11 0.02 16.71
CA HIS A 52 8.70 -0.76 17.81
C HIS A 52 8.34 -0.18 19.19
N ASN A 53 7.67 0.98 19.23
CA ASN A 53 7.27 1.70 20.45
C ASN A 53 5.99 2.54 20.22
N ILE A 54 4.88 1.87 19.87
CA ILE A 54 3.61 2.49 19.50
C ILE A 54 2.44 1.96 20.33
N SER A 55 1.41 2.78 20.53
CA SER A 55 0.15 2.39 21.19
C SER A 55 -0.98 2.16 20.17
N HIS A 56 -2.05 1.49 20.59
CA HIS A 56 -3.22 1.24 19.72
C HIS A 56 -3.86 2.52 19.16
N PRO A 57 -4.09 3.60 19.95
CA PRO A 57 -4.59 4.88 19.43
C PRO A 57 -3.65 5.54 18.40
N GLU A 58 -2.34 5.41 18.58
CA GLU A 58 -1.36 5.94 17.63
C GLU A 58 -1.34 5.15 16.33
N ILE A 59 -1.48 3.82 16.38
CA ILE A 59 -1.67 2.99 15.17
C ILE A 59 -2.93 3.44 14.42
N GLY A 60 -4.04 3.61 15.13
CA GLY A 60 -5.28 4.12 14.53
C GLY A 60 -5.09 5.49 13.87
N SER A 61 -4.37 6.39 14.53
CA SER A 61 -4.06 7.72 14.00
C SER A 61 -3.17 7.66 12.76
N MET A 62 -2.13 6.82 12.79
CA MET A 62 -1.23 6.57 11.67
C MET A 62 -1.98 6.05 10.44
N ILE A 63 -2.82 5.01 10.60
CA ILE A 63 -3.63 4.45 9.51
C ILE A 63 -4.56 5.51 8.92
N MET A 64 -5.19 6.32 9.76
CA MET A 64 -6.06 7.41 9.29
C MET A 64 -5.29 8.52 8.56
N GLU A 65 -4.05 8.84 8.97
CA GLU A 65 -3.18 9.76 8.23
C GLU A 65 -2.79 9.19 6.87
N LEU A 66 -2.38 7.92 6.81
CA LEU A 66 -2.05 7.23 5.56
C LEU A 66 -3.25 7.16 4.60
N TYR A 67 -4.45 6.95 5.13
CA TYR A 67 -5.69 6.98 4.37
C TYR A 67 -6.01 8.38 3.84
N LYS A 68 -5.91 9.43 4.67
CA LYS A 68 -6.14 10.81 4.23
C LYS A 68 -5.12 11.29 3.18
N ALA A 69 -3.90 10.75 3.22
CA ALA A 69 -2.87 10.94 2.20
C ALA A 69 -3.10 10.11 0.92
N GLY A 70 -4.12 9.23 0.90
CA GLY A 70 -4.40 8.36 -0.24
C GLY A 70 -3.35 7.28 -0.47
N VAL A 71 -2.50 7.00 0.52
CA VAL A 71 -1.55 5.88 0.54
C VAL A 71 -2.31 4.57 0.71
N ILE A 72 -3.29 4.56 1.61
CA ILE A 72 -4.30 3.50 1.74
C ILE A 72 -5.51 3.88 0.87
N PRO A 73 -5.87 3.08 -0.14
CA PRO A 73 -7.09 3.31 -0.91
C PRO A 73 -8.37 3.15 -0.06
N GLU A 74 -9.44 3.84 -0.46
CA GLU A 74 -10.70 3.91 0.29
C GLU A 74 -11.41 2.57 0.44
N ASP A 75 -11.31 1.71 -0.56
CA ASP A 75 -11.83 0.35 -0.55
C ASP A 75 -11.01 -0.64 0.31
N HIS A 76 -9.84 -0.21 0.78
CA HIS A 76 -8.88 -1.05 1.49
C HIS A 76 -8.67 -0.65 2.96
N LEU A 77 -9.34 0.38 3.48
CA LEU A 77 -9.16 0.81 4.88
C LEU A 77 -9.44 -0.31 5.89
N LEU A 78 -10.47 -1.13 5.64
CA LEU A 78 -10.86 -2.23 6.51
C LEU A 78 -9.88 -3.41 6.47
N ASP A 79 -9.12 -3.57 5.39
CA ASP A 79 -8.09 -4.61 5.27
C ASP A 79 -6.93 -4.39 6.26
N PHE A 80 -6.78 -3.17 6.77
CA PHE A 80 -5.74 -2.77 7.73
C PHE A 80 -6.26 -2.57 9.15
N THR A 81 -7.49 -2.99 9.44
CA THR A 81 -7.98 -3.14 10.82
C THR A 81 -7.39 -4.40 11.44
N GLU A 82 -7.10 -4.38 12.75
CA GLU A 82 -6.56 -5.56 13.43
C GLU A 82 -7.58 -6.72 13.33
N PRO A 83 -7.15 -7.95 12.98
CA PRO A 83 -8.04 -9.09 12.89
C PRO A 83 -8.86 -9.28 14.18
N SER A 84 -10.18 -9.38 14.05
CA SER A 84 -11.11 -9.41 15.19
C SER A 84 -11.03 -10.65 16.07
N TRP A 85 -10.30 -11.69 15.67
CA TRP A 85 -10.03 -12.89 16.48
C TRP A 85 -8.99 -12.65 17.58
N GLN A 86 -8.63 -11.40 17.87
CA GLN A 86 -7.60 -11.01 18.84
C GLN A 86 -8.18 -10.18 19.97
N ASN A 87 -8.71 -10.87 20.97
CA ASN A 87 -9.02 -10.29 22.27
C ASN A 87 -8.14 -10.98 23.29
N ASP A 88 -6.98 -10.43 23.64
CA ASP A 88 -6.07 -10.82 24.75
C ASP A 88 -5.55 -12.29 24.80
N GLU A 89 -6.21 -13.24 24.14
CA GLU A 89 -6.02 -14.69 24.20
C GLU A 89 -4.84 -15.14 23.35
N LEU A 90 -4.60 -14.55 22.18
CA LEU A 90 -3.44 -14.84 21.33
C LEU A 90 -2.13 -14.38 21.98
N TRP A 91 -2.16 -13.23 22.66
CA TRP A 91 -1.02 -12.75 23.44
C TRP A 91 -0.80 -13.61 24.69
N PHE A 92 -1.86 -14.04 25.37
CA PHE A 92 -1.75 -15.01 26.47
C PHE A 92 -1.17 -16.35 25.97
N ALA A 93 -1.64 -16.86 24.84
CA ALA A 93 -1.19 -18.14 24.29
C ALA A 93 0.28 -18.13 23.87
N THR A 94 0.85 -16.97 23.54
CA THR A 94 2.24 -16.81 23.11
C THR A 94 3.19 -16.37 24.23
N THR A 95 2.71 -15.56 25.18
CA THR A 95 3.54 -14.97 26.24
C THR A 95 3.24 -15.50 27.65
N GLY A 96 2.17 -16.26 27.81
CA GLY A 96 1.65 -16.72 29.11
C GLY A 96 1.09 -15.59 29.99
N LYS A 97 0.94 -14.37 29.47
CA LYS A 97 0.49 -13.20 30.23
C LYS A 97 -0.89 -12.75 29.78
N VAL A 98 -1.85 -12.69 30.71
CA VAL A 98 -3.15 -12.06 30.47
C VAL A 98 -2.89 -10.57 30.54
N VAL A 99 -2.66 -9.96 29.39
CA VAL A 99 -2.54 -8.51 29.31
C VAL A 99 -3.95 -8.01 29.11
N LYS A 100 -4.56 -7.47 30.17
CA LYS A 100 -5.66 -6.51 29.96
C LYS A 100 -5.03 -5.39 29.13
N SER A 101 -5.34 -5.33 27.84
CA SER A 101 -4.74 -4.35 26.94
C SER A 101 -5.03 -2.95 27.47
N ASN A 102 -4.02 -2.28 28.03
CA ASN A 102 -4.10 -0.85 28.23
C ASN A 102 -3.92 -0.23 26.85
N PRO A 103 -4.93 0.47 26.30
CA PRO A 103 -4.85 0.98 24.93
C PRO A 103 -3.68 1.95 24.73
N ASN A 104 -3.22 2.61 25.80
CA ASN A 104 -2.09 3.55 25.76
C ASN A 104 -0.74 2.89 26.06
N GLU A 105 -0.70 1.58 26.29
CA GLU A 105 0.55 0.85 26.44
C GLU A 105 1.32 0.87 25.12
N LYS A 106 2.60 1.20 25.22
CA LYS A 106 3.51 1.15 24.09
C LYS A 106 3.99 -0.28 23.91
N ILE A 107 3.88 -0.78 22.69
CA ILE A 107 4.25 -2.14 22.32
C ILE A 107 5.17 -2.13 21.10
N ASP A 108 5.91 -3.23 20.95
CA ASP A 108 6.54 -3.59 19.69
C ASP A 108 5.46 -4.20 18.78
N TYR A 109 4.92 -3.37 17.90
CA TYR A 109 3.81 -3.75 17.04
C TYR A 109 4.28 -4.65 15.89
N ILE A 110 5.54 -4.50 15.44
CA ILE A 110 6.13 -5.39 14.42
C ILE A 110 6.24 -6.81 14.96
N ALA A 111 6.78 -6.98 16.17
CA ALA A 111 6.83 -8.29 16.82
C ALA A 111 5.43 -8.86 17.06
N ARG A 112 4.45 -8.03 17.43
CA ARG A 112 3.05 -8.46 17.57
C ARG A 112 2.52 -9.03 16.26
N VAL A 113 2.70 -8.32 15.16
CA VAL A 113 2.20 -8.71 13.84
C VAL A 113 2.86 -10.01 13.34
N ASP A 114 4.15 -10.20 13.59
CA ASP A 114 4.85 -11.44 13.27
C ASP A 114 4.31 -12.64 14.06
N LEU A 115 4.03 -12.44 15.36
CA LEU A 115 3.40 -13.46 16.19
C LEU A 115 2.01 -13.83 15.69
N MET A 116 1.25 -12.87 15.16
CA MET A 116 -0.09 -13.12 14.60
C MET A 116 -0.03 -13.99 13.34
N LEU A 117 0.90 -13.70 12.43
CA LEU A 117 1.13 -14.51 11.25
C LEU A 117 1.57 -15.93 11.64
N ALA A 118 2.55 -16.04 12.55
CA ALA A 118 3.03 -17.32 13.03
C ALA A 118 1.93 -18.15 13.71
N ALA A 119 1.05 -17.52 14.48
CA ALA A 119 -0.09 -18.20 15.10
C ALA A 119 -1.11 -18.69 14.06
N ALA A 120 -1.44 -17.84 13.07
CA ALA A 120 -2.37 -18.23 12.00
C ALA A 120 -1.84 -19.44 11.19
N GLU A 121 -0.53 -19.47 10.92
CA GLU A 121 0.14 -20.57 10.23
C GLU A 121 0.23 -21.83 11.10
N ARG A 122 0.59 -21.69 12.39
CA ARG A 122 0.72 -22.81 13.34
C ARG A 122 -0.62 -23.49 13.62
N ASP A 123 -1.67 -22.69 13.83
CA ASP A 123 -2.98 -23.19 14.26
C ASP A 123 -3.82 -23.71 13.07
N GLN A 124 -3.20 -23.81 11.88
CA GLN A 124 -3.80 -24.30 10.63
C GLN A 124 -5.15 -23.63 10.34
N MET A 125 -5.20 -22.31 10.54
CA MET A 125 -6.39 -21.54 10.19
C MET A 125 -6.68 -21.69 8.70
N SER A 126 -7.90 -21.30 8.29
CA SER A 126 -8.25 -21.32 6.86
C SER A 126 -7.23 -20.56 6.02
N GLU A 127 -7.00 -21.01 4.78
CA GLU A 127 -6.06 -20.36 3.86
C GLU A 127 -6.37 -18.86 3.68
N SER A 128 -7.65 -18.48 3.71
CA SER A 128 -8.09 -17.08 3.69
C SER A 128 -7.57 -16.29 4.89
N SER A 129 -7.67 -16.85 6.11
CA SER A 129 -7.18 -16.23 7.34
C SER A 129 -5.66 -16.06 7.33
N VAL A 130 -4.93 -17.07 6.86
CA VAL A 130 -3.47 -17.02 6.73
C VAL A 130 -3.06 -15.96 5.70
N ASN A 131 -3.73 -15.92 4.54
CA ASN A 131 -3.44 -14.92 3.51
C ASN A 131 -3.75 -13.50 3.98
N TYR A 132 -4.82 -13.31 4.76
CA TYR A 132 -5.13 -12.04 5.39
C TYR A 132 -4.04 -11.62 6.38
N ALA A 133 -3.66 -12.50 7.31
CA ALA A 133 -2.58 -12.24 8.27
C ALA A 133 -1.25 -11.89 7.57
N ARG A 134 -0.94 -12.57 6.46
CA ARG A 134 0.26 -12.29 5.66
C ARG A 134 0.21 -10.93 4.97
N LYS A 135 -0.93 -10.56 4.37
CA LYS A 135 -1.10 -9.22 3.76
C LYS A 135 -0.96 -8.12 4.81
N PHE A 136 -1.58 -8.32 5.97
CA PHE A 136 -1.48 -7.41 7.11
C PHE A 136 -0.03 -7.27 7.58
N ALA A 137 0.68 -8.38 7.76
CA ALA A 137 2.08 -8.37 8.16
C ALA A 137 2.98 -7.65 7.17
N ASN A 138 2.87 -7.97 5.89
CA ASN A 138 3.65 -7.33 4.85
C ASN A 138 3.41 -5.81 4.78
N PHE A 139 2.18 -5.36 5.04
CA PHE A 139 1.88 -3.94 5.07
C PHE A 139 2.67 -3.20 6.16
N PHE A 140 2.64 -3.68 7.41
CA PHE A 140 3.36 -3.03 8.51
C PHE A 140 4.89 -3.14 8.37
N HIS A 141 5.40 -4.26 7.85
CA HIS A 141 6.83 -4.40 7.53
C HIS A 141 7.29 -3.41 6.46
N ASN A 142 6.47 -3.18 5.43
CA ASN A 142 6.77 -2.17 4.41
C ASN A 142 6.79 -0.75 5.01
N LEU A 143 5.87 -0.44 5.93
CA LEU A 143 5.87 0.84 6.65
C LEU A 143 7.11 1.00 7.54
N ASP A 144 7.54 -0.05 8.24
CA ASP A 144 8.75 -0.05 9.07
C ASP A 144 10.01 0.17 8.21
N ALA A 145 10.08 -0.51 7.06
CA ALA A 145 11.17 -0.34 6.10
C ALA A 145 11.22 1.07 5.52
N LEU A 146 10.08 1.76 5.35
CA LEU A 146 10.06 3.16 4.95
C LEU A 146 10.63 4.07 6.05
N ASN A 147 10.35 3.77 7.32
CA ASN A 147 10.90 4.53 8.45
C ASN A 147 12.42 4.34 8.57
N ALA A 148 12.94 3.12 8.34
CA ALA A 148 14.37 2.82 8.40
C ALA A 148 15.21 3.49 7.29
N GLN A 149 14.57 3.96 6.21
CA GLN A 149 15.22 4.63 5.08
C GLN A 149 15.22 6.17 5.21
N ALA A 150 14.57 6.72 6.24
CA ALA A 150 14.16 8.12 6.32
C ALA A 150 15.04 8.99 7.22
#